data_AF-A0AAV8WB04-F1
#
_entry.id   AF-A0AAV8WB04-F1
#
_cell.length_a   1.000
_cell.length_b   1.000
_cell.length_c   1.000
_cell.angle_alpha   90.00
_cell.angle_beta   90.00
_cell.angle_gamma   90.00
#
_symmetry.space_group_name_H-M   'P 1'
#
loop_
_entity.id
_entity.type
_entity.pdbx_description
1 polymer ?
#
loop_
_entity_poly.entity_id
_entity_poly.type
_entity_poly.pdbx_seq_one_letter_code
_entity_poly.pdbx_strand_id
1 'polypeptide(L)'
;MNISTRLSRSHLFTSIRLMSQLGDLGSGAGKGGGSGGSIRDAGGAFGKQEAAREEEYFYKQQREQLKKLKGELHDEISFHEEQIKRHQEAINRHKNRVENIEKSE
;
A
#
# COMPACT_ATOMS: atom_id res chain seq x y z
N MET A 1 40.29 -60.00 10.71
CA MET A 1 40.51 -59.52 9.34
C MET A 1 40.11 -58.05 9.28
N ASN A 2 41.10 -57.18 9.02
CA ASN A 2 40.90 -55.77 8.72
C ASN A 2 40.18 -55.61 7.38
N ILE A 3 39.36 -54.57 7.19
CA ILE A 3 39.51 -53.58 6.12
C ILE A 3 38.90 -52.25 6.58
N SER A 4 39.75 -51.23 6.50
CA SER A 4 39.52 -49.81 6.68
C SER A 4 38.76 -49.22 5.48
N THR A 5 37.91 -48.21 5.71
CA THR A 5 38.00 -46.91 5.02
C THR A 5 37.11 -45.88 5.71
N ARG A 6 37.74 -44.89 6.35
CA ARG A 6 37.10 -43.65 6.81
C ARG A 6 36.74 -42.80 5.58
N LEU A 7 35.48 -42.42 5.41
CA LEU A 7 35.10 -41.36 4.47
C LEU A 7 34.62 -40.14 5.25
N SER A 8 35.55 -39.19 5.41
CA SER A 8 35.30 -37.84 5.89
C SER A 8 34.29 -37.16 4.97
N ARG A 9 33.10 -36.83 5.48
CA ARG A 9 32.14 -35.96 4.79
C ARG A 9 32.37 -34.53 5.27
N SER A 10 33.30 -33.86 4.60
CA SER A 10 33.58 -32.43 4.74
C SER A 10 32.31 -31.59 4.67
N HIS A 11 32.12 -30.70 5.64
CA HIS A 11 31.09 -29.68 5.63
C HIS A 11 31.32 -28.71 4.47
N LEU A 12 30.56 -28.89 3.39
CA LEU A 12 30.38 -27.84 2.38
C LEU A 12 29.19 -27.00 2.84
N PHE A 13 29.44 -26.01 3.70
CA PHE A 13 28.54 -24.88 3.85
C PHE A 13 28.57 -24.09 2.55
N THR A 14 27.73 -24.46 1.59
CA THR A 14 27.48 -23.65 0.40
C THR A 14 26.74 -22.39 0.87
N SER A 15 27.48 -21.29 0.99
CA SER A 15 26.89 -19.97 1.22
C SER A 15 26.07 -19.60 -0.02
N ILE A 16 24.76 -19.84 0.04
CA ILE A 16 23.81 -19.36 -0.96
C ILE A 16 23.74 -17.84 -0.77
N ARG A 17 24.51 -17.09 -1.57
CA ARG A 17 24.32 -15.65 -1.70
C ARG A 17 22.94 -15.42 -2.31
N LEU A 18 21.99 -14.99 -1.50
CA LEU A 18 20.71 -14.46 -1.94
C LEU A 18 20.98 -13.16 -2.73
N MET A 19 21.14 -13.25 -4.04
CA MET A 19 21.18 -12.07 -4.89
C MET A 19 19.75 -11.54 -5.01
N SER A 20 19.42 -10.55 -4.20
CA SER A 20 18.25 -9.68 -4.41
C SER A 20 18.27 -9.20 -5.86
N GLN A 21 17.38 -9.72 -6.71
CA GLN A 21 17.20 -9.26 -8.10
C GLN A 21 16.58 -7.86 -8.20
N LEU A 22 16.29 -7.20 -7.08
CA LEU A 22 16.05 -5.76 -7.04
C LEU A 22 17.42 -5.08 -7.03
N GLY A 23 17.88 -4.63 -8.19
CA GLY A 23 19.09 -3.81 -8.25
C GLY A 23 18.89 -2.48 -7.51
N ASP A 24 20.00 -1.89 -7.04
CA ASP A 24 20.00 -0.64 -6.26
C ASP A 24 19.34 0.49 -7.08
N LEU A 25 18.32 1.12 -6.51
CA LEU A 25 17.68 2.31 -7.10
C LEU A 25 18.72 3.41 -7.37
N GLY A 26 18.77 3.91 -8.61
CA GLY A 26 19.74 4.94 -9.04
C GLY A 26 21.13 4.41 -9.44
N SER A 27 21.29 3.09 -9.63
CA SER A 27 22.55 2.46 -10.09
C SER A 27 22.88 2.58 -11.57
N GLY A 28 22.01 3.19 -12.38
CA GLY A 28 22.14 3.16 -13.84
C GLY A 28 21.14 2.24 -14.53
N ALA A 29 21.10 2.34 -15.86
CA ALA A 29 20.22 1.57 -16.73
C ALA A 29 20.38 0.05 -16.49
N GLY A 30 19.25 -0.68 -16.40
CA GLY A 30 19.24 -2.15 -16.28
C GLY A 30 19.51 -2.71 -14.88
N LYS A 31 19.56 -1.86 -13.84
CA LYS A 31 19.84 -2.26 -12.45
C LYS A 31 18.73 -1.87 -11.46
N GLY A 32 17.46 -1.88 -11.87
CA GLY A 32 16.32 -1.75 -10.95
C GLY A 32 15.68 -0.36 -10.81
N GLY A 33 16.25 0.67 -11.44
CA GLY A 33 15.56 1.94 -11.70
C GLY A 33 15.48 2.15 -13.20
N GLY A 34 14.27 2.29 -13.76
CA GLY A 34 14.08 2.54 -15.20
C GLY A 34 14.87 3.76 -15.69
N SER A 35 15.10 3.84 -17.01
CA SER A 35 15.87 4.93 -17.63
C SER A 35 15.20 6.28 -17.37
N GLY A 36 15.70 6.99 -16.35
CA GLY A 36 15.20 8.30 -15.91
C GLY A 36 16.00 9.47 -16.50
N GLY A 37 16.69 9.25 -17.62
CA GLY A 37 17.59 10.24 -18.24
C GLY A 37 19.07 9.97 -17.95
N SER A 38 19.95 10.74 -18.60
CA SER A 38 21.40 10.49 -18.63
C SER A 38 22.10 10.49 -17.26
N ILE A 39 21.56 11.22 -16.27
CA ILE A 39 22.11 11.29 -14.90
C ILE A 39 21.83 10.01 -14.12
N ARG A 40 20.59 9.52 -14.20
CA ARG A 40 20.15 8.30 -13.52
C ARG A 40 20.60 7.04 -14.25
N ASP A 41 20.79 7.12 -15.58
CA ASP A 41 21.36 6.06 -16.41
C ASP A 41 22.87 5.89 -16.24
N ALA A 42 23.61 6.99 -16.02
CA ALA A 42 25.05 6.93 -15.76
C ALA A 42 25.36 6.16 -14.46
N GLY A 43 24.46 6.24 -13.47
CA GLY A 43 24.65 5.64 -12.16
C GLY A 43 25.73 6.36 -11.34
N GLY A 44 25.49 6.55 -10.05
CA GLY A 44 26.45 7.24 -9.16
C GLY A 44 25.79 7.92 -7.97
N ALA A 45 26.56 8.67 -7.19
CA ALA A 45 26.04 9.35 -5.99
C ALA A 45 24.86 10.29 -6.32
N PHE A 46 24.96 11.06 -7.41
CA PHE A 46 23.89 11.95 -7.86
C PHE A 46 22.66 11.20 -8.39
N GLY A 47 22.83 10.11 -9.16
CA GLY A 47 21.72 9.28 -9.63
C GLY A 47 20.98 8.56 -8.49
N LYS A 48 21.70 8.14 -7.44
CA LYS A 48 21.12 7.58 -6.20
C LYS A 48 20.37 8.65 -5.40
N GLN A 49 20.93 9.85 -5.27
CA GLN A 49 20.29 10.96 -4.58
C GLN A 49 19.01 11.43 -5.30
N GLU A 50 19.04 11.47 -6.63
CA GLU A 50 17.88 11.81 -7.47
C GLU A 50 16.76 10.77 -7.30
N ALA A 51 17.09 9.48 -7.40
CA ALA A 51 16.13 8.39 -7.18
C ALA A 51 15.48 8.47 -5.79
N ALA A 52 16.26 8.72 -4.73
CA ALA A 52 15.72 8.84 -3.37
C ALA A 52 14.78 10.06 -3.21
N ARG A 53 15.11 11.20 -3.83
CA ARG A 53 14.25 12.40 -3.79
C ARG A 53 12.95 12.20 -4.56
N GLU A 54 13.01 11.56 -5.72
CA GLU A 54 11.81 11.20 -6.47
C GLU A 54 10.92 10.25 -5.67
N GLU A 55 11.48 9.21 -5.06
CA GLU A 55 10.72 8.29 -4.21
C GLU A 55 10.07 9.01 -3.03
N GLU A 56 10.79 9.90 -2.35
CA GLU A 56 10.23 10.70 -1.26
C GLU A 56 9.06 11.57 -1.74
N TYR A 57 9.21 12.21 -2.91
CA TYR A 57 8.16 13.03 -3.51
C TYR A 57 6.90 12.19 -3.82
N PHE A 58 7.05 11.07 -4.53
CA PHE A 58 5.92 10.21 -4.87
C PHE A 58 5.28 9.58 -3.64
N TYR A 59 6.07 9.22 -2.63
CA TYR A 59 5.54 8.71 -1.37
C TYR A 59 4.67 9.76 -0.65
N LYS A 60 5.13 11.02 -0.57
CA LYS A 60 4.34 12.12 -0.01
C LYS A 60 3.06 12.35 -0.82
N GLN A 61 3.16 12.40 -2.14
CA GLN A 61 2.01 12.61 -3.02
C GLN A 61 0.95 11.50 -2.88
N GLN A 62 1.38 10.23 -2.85
CA GLN A 62 0.47 9.10 -2.63
C GLN A 62 -0.20 9.17 -1.25
N ARG A 63 0.55 9.54 -0.21
CA ARG A 63 -0.02 9.72 1.14
C ARG A 63 -1.06 10.83 1.18
N GLU A 64 -0.82 11.95 0.51
CA GLU A 64 -1.77 13.06 0.42
C GLU A 64 -3.04 12.65 -0.32
N GLN A 65 -2.91 11.96 -1.45
CA GLN A 65 -4.05 11.43 -2.21
C GLN A 65 -4.88 10.46 -1.37
N LEU A 66 -4.23 9.53 -0.66
CA LEU A 66 -4.93 8.59 0.23
C LEU A 66 -5.61 9.30 1.39
N LYS A 67 -5.00 10.34 1.96
CA LYS A 67 -5.62 11.14 3.03
C LYS A 67 -6.86 11.87 2.51
N LYS A 68 -6.78 12.46 1.32
CA LYS A 68 -7.92 13.14 0.68
C LYS A 68 -9.07 12.18 0.42
N LEU A 69 -8.79 11.04 -0.21
CA LEU A 69 -9.80 10.00 -0.48
C LEU A 69 -10.49 9.52 0.81
N LYS A 70 -9.73 9.31 1.88
CA LYS A 70 -10.30 8.94 3.19
C LYS A 70 -11.21 10.02 3.76
N GLY A 71 -10.84 11.30 3.60
CA GLY A 71 -11.66 12.43 4.03
C GLY A 71 -12.98 12.47 3.27
N GLU A 72 -12.92 12.41 1.93
CA GLU A 72 -14.11 12.42 1.06
C GLU A 72 -15.07 11.28 1.40
N LEU A 73 -14.56 10.06 1.59
CA LEU A 73 -15.38 8.91 2.00
C LEU A 73 -16.02 9.10 3.38
N HIS A 74 -15.33 9.75 4.32
CA HIS A 74 -15.89 10.01 5.65
C HIS A 74 -17.02 11.04 5.59
N ASP A 75 -16.87 12.07 4.77
CA ASP A 75 -17.89 13.08 4.53
C ASP A 75 -19.13 12.46 3.84
N GLU A 76 -18.92 11.59 2.84
CA GLU A 76 -19.99 10.84 2.17
C GLU A 76 -20.76 9.92 3.13
N ILE A 77 -20.05 9.17 3.98
CA ILE A 77 -20.67 8.33 5.00
C ILE A 77 -21.53 9.18 5.93
N SER A 78 -20.98 10.28 6.46
CA SER A 78 -21.69 11.17 7.39
C SER A 78 -22.95 11.77 6.74
N PHE A 79 -22.85 12.17 5.48
CA PHE A 79 -23.98 12.66 4.71
C PHE A 79 -25.08 11.59 4.58
N HIS A 80 -24.72 10.36 4.21
CA HIS A 80 -25.69 9.28 4.06
C HIS A 80 -26.33 8.87 5.39
N GLU A 81 -25.57 8.85 6.48
CA GLU A 81 -26.11 8.62 7.83
C GLU A 81 -27.15 9.67 8.21
N GLU A 82 -26.92 10.95 7.89
CA GLU A 82 -27.90 12.01 8.14
C GLU A 82 -29.17 11.84 7.29
N GLN A 83 -29.04 11.45 6.02
CA GLN A 83 -30.21 11.17 5.17
C GLN A 83 -31.03 9.99 5.72
N ILE A 84 -30.37 8.91 6.14
CA ILE A 84 -31.03 7.76 6.75
C ILE A 84 -31.81 8.20 8.00
N LYS A 85 -31.21 9.00 8.86
CA LYS A 85 -31.87 9.53 10.06
C LYS A 85 -33.12 10.33 9.70
N ARG A 86 -33.03 11.27 8.75
CA ARG A 86 -34.17 12.09 8.30
C ARG A 86 -35.30 11.22 7.73
N HIS A 87 -34.97 10.19 6.96
CA HIS A 87 -35.95 9.25 6.43
C HIS A 87 -36.59 8.42 7.55
N GLN A 88 -35.82 7.95 8.52
CA GLN A 88 -36.35 7.20 9.66
C GLN A 88 -37.31 8.05 10.49
N GLU A 89 -37.00 9.33 10.72
CA GLU A 89 -37.90 10.27 11.39
C GLU A 89 -39.21 10.47 10.60
N ALA A 90 -39.14 10.59 9.28
CA ALA A 90 -40.33 10.70 8.44
C ALA A 90 -41.20 9.44 8.52
N ILE A 91 -40.59 8.25 8.44
CA ILE A 91 -41.29 6.97 8.61
C ILE A 91 -41.99 6.93 9.97
N ASN A 92 -41.31 7.33 11.05
CA ASN A 92 -41.88 7.33 12.40
C ASN A 92 -43.06 8.31 12.50
N ARG A 93 -42.98 9.51 11.92
CA ARG A 93 -44.11 10.44 11.86
C ARG A 93 -45.32 9.84 11.16
N HIS A 94 -45.11 9.14 10.04
CA HIS A 94 -46.19 8.48 9.32
C HIS A 94 -46.79 7.32 10.10
N LYS A 95 -45.96 6.48 10.74
CA LYS A 95 -46.43 5.40 11.62
C LYS A 95 -47.31 5.93 12.75
N ASN A 96 -46.86 6.95 13.46
CA ASN A 96 -47.63 7.57 14.54
C ASN A 96 -48.95 8.15 14.03
N ARG A 97 -48.98 8.70 12.82
CA ARG A 97 -50.21 9.23 12.23
C ARG A 97 -51.21 8.12 11.88
N VAL A 98 -50.74 6.98 11.36
CA VAL A 98 -51.58 5.80 11.11
C VAL A 98 -52.17 5.29 12.43
N GLU A 99 -51.34 5.09 13.45
CA GLU A 99 -51.78 4.61 14.77
C GLU A 99 -52.84 5.54 15.41
N ASN A 100 -52.67 6.86 15.29
CA ASN A 100 -53.65 7.82 15.80
C ASN A 100 -54.98 7.77 15.05
N ILE A 101 -54.97 7.49 13.75
CA ILE A 101 -56.19 7.32 12.95
C ILE A 101 -56.89 6.02 13.36
N GLU A 102 -56.15 4.91 13.47
CA GLU A 102 -56.69 3.61 13.91
C GLU A 102 -57.30 3.66 15.32
N LYS A 103 -56.74 4.46 16.24
CA LYS A 103 -57.29 4.68 17.58
C LYS A 103 -58.54 5.55 17.63
N SER A 104 -58.79 6.33 16.58
CA SER A 104 -59.93 7.24 16.48
C SER A 104 -61.14 6.64 15.76
N GLU A 105 -60.98 5.46 15.17
CA GLU A 105 -62.06 4.60 14.66
C GLU A 105 -62.59 3.67 15.77
#